data_AF-A0A916X0G5-F1
#
_entry.id   AF-A0A916X0G5-F1
#
_cell.length_a   1.000
_cell.length_b   1.000
_cell.length_c   1.000
_cell.angle_alpha   90.00
_cell.angle_beta   90.00
_cell.angle_gamma   90.00
#
_symmetry.space_group_name_H-M   'P 1'
#
loop_
_entity.id
_entity.type
_entity.pdbx_description
1 polymer ?
#
loop_
_entity_poly.entity_id
_entity_poly.type
_entity_poly.pdbx_seq_one_letter_code
_entity_poly.pdbx_strand_id
1 'polypeptide(L)'
;MSDPNALPISDPLRHTAKIQVRLTELADHLRGDVTKIDEPQAKALFETTAEVLLGLRNAFADYEKGDEDAWIHSPTGSQTR
;
A
#
# COMPACT_ATOMS: atom_id res chain seq x y z
N MET A 1 -3.64 -12.62 10.02
CA MET A 1 -3.60 -12.35 8.57
C MET A 1 -3.06 -13.60 7.89
N SER A 2 -3.78 -14.15 6.92
CA SER A 2 -3.35 -15.31 6.13
C SER A 2 -2.06 -15.00 5.37
N ASP A 3 -1.18 -15.99 5.16
CA ASP A 3 0.04 -15.82 4.35
C ASP A 3 -0.36 -15.40 2.91
N PRO A 4 0.03 -14.21 2.42
CA PRO A 4 -0.31 -13.77 1.07
C PRO A 4 0.26 -14.68 -0.03
N ASN A 5 1.28 -15.48 0.27
CA ASN A 5 1.81 -16.45 -0.68
C ASN A 5 0.92 -17.68 -0.88
N ALA A 6 -0.08 -17.88 -0.02
CA ALA A 6 -1.09 -18.93 -0.18
C ALA A 6 -2.14 -18.60 -1.26
N LEU A 7 -2.24 -17.33 -1.68
CA LEU A 7 -3.16 -16.90 -2.74
C LEU A 7 -2.62 -17.19 -4.16
N PRO A 8 -3.48 -17.35 -5.18
CA PRO A 8 -3.07 -17.48 -6.57
C PRO A 8 -2.14 -16.33 -7.01
N ILE A 9 -1.24 -16.60 -7.95
CA ILE A 9 -0.35 -15.54 -8.49
C ILE A 9 -1.12 -14.48 -9.28
N SER A 10 -2.32 -14.79 -9.78
CA SER A 10 -3.19 -13.82 -10.45
C SER A 10 -4.05 -13.02 -9.47
N ASP A 11 -4.03 -13.36 -8.19
CA ASP A 11 -4.88 -12.73 -7.18
C ASP A 11 -4.34 -11.33 -6.86
N PRO A 12 -5.11 -10.25 -7.07
CA PRO A 12 -4.67 -8.90 -6.75
C PRO A 12 -4.33 -8.75 -5.26
N LEU A 13 -5.03 -9.42 -4.34
CA LEU A 13 -4.77 -9.35 -2.89
C LEU A 13 -3.39 -9.90 -2.53
N ARG A 14 -2.89 -10.89 -3.29
CA ARG A 14 -1.51 -11.36 -3.14
C ARG A 14 -0.50 -10.26 -3.44
N HIS A 15 -0.77 -9.47 -4.47
CA HIS A 15 0.13 -8.42 -4.93
C HIS A 15 0.06 -7.18 -4.03
N THR A 16 -1.13 -6.76 -3.63
CA THR A 16 -1.32 -5.63 -2.72
C THR A 16 -0.65 -5.89 -1.37
N ALA A 17 -0.80 -7.09 -0.81
CA ALA A 17 -0.15 -7.45 0.44
C ALA A 17 1.39 -7.40 0.35
N LYS A 18 1.97 -7.88 -0.75
CA LYS A 18 3.42 -7.79 -1.00
C LYS A 18 3.90 -6.35 -1.17
N ILE A 19 3.13 -5.50 -1.85
CA ILE A 19 3.47 -4.10 -2.05
C ILE A 19 3.42 -3.34 -0.72
N GLN A 20 2.40 -3.58 0.11
CA GLN A 20 2.31 -2.97 1.44
C GLN A 20 3.55 -3.25 2.29
N VAL A 21 4.02 -4.50 2.32
CA VAL A 21 5.24 -4.88 3.05
C VAL A 21 6.44 -4.07 2.55
N ARG A 22 6.66 -4.00 1.23
CA ARG A 22 7.79 -3.27 0.64
C ARG A 22 7.72 -1.76 0.91
N LEU A 23 6.53 -1.18 0.87
CA LEU A 23 6.33 0.25 1.17
C LEU A 23 6.67 0.54 2.63
N THR A 24 6.24 -0.32 3.56
CA THR A 24 6.57 -0.21 4.98
C THR A 24 8.06 -0.39 5.23
N GLU A 25 8.69 -1.42 4.66
CA GLU A 25 10.14 -1.66 4.80
C GLU A 25 10.97 -0.46 4.32
N LEU A 26 10.60 0.16 3.20
CA LEU A 26 11.30 1.33 2.68
C LEU A 26 11.05 2.57 3.56
N ALA A 27 9.82 2.79 4.04
CA ALA A 27 9.52 3.89 4.95
C ALA A 27 10.31 3.78 6.26
N ASP A 28 10.39 2.56 6.82
CA ASP A 28 11.16 2.29 8.04
C ASP A 28 12.67 2.49 7.81
N HIS A 29 13.18 2.08 6.65
CA HIS A 29 14.57 2.33 6.27
C HIS A 29 14.90 3.82 6.21
N LEU A 30 14.06 4.62 5.55
CA LEU A 30 14.23 6.08 5.42
C LEU A 30 14.25 6.77 6.80
N ARG A 31 13.33 6.39 7.70
CA ARG A 31 13.33 6.90 9.08
C ARG A 31 14.54 6.45 9.88
N GLY A 32 15.01 5.23 9.65
CA GLY A 32 16.27 4.75 10.22
C GLY A 32 17.46 5.63 9.80
N ASP A 33 17.50 6.06 8.54
CA ASP A 33 18.59 6.88 8.02
C ASP A 33 18.52 8.35 8.48
N VAL A 34 17.35 8.88 8.82
CA VAL A 34 17.20 10.21 9.46
C VAL A 34 18.07 10.33 10.72
N THR A 35 18.25 9.22 11.45
CA THR A 35 19.09 9.18 12.66
C THR A 35 20.60 9.15 12.38
N LYS A 36 21.01 8.86 11.14
CA LYS A 36 22.41 8.66 10.74
C LYS A 36 22.99 9.84 9.96
N ILE A 37 22.15 10.70 9.41
CA ILE A 37 22.52 11.84 8.56
C ILE A 37 22.50 13.12 9.41
N ASP A 38 23.35 14.11 9.09
CA ASP A 38 23.36 15.42 9.76
C ASP A 38 22.69 16.52 8.93
N GLU A 39 22.67 16.38 7.59
CA GLU A 39 22.11 17.38 6.68
C GLU A 39 20.60 17.57 6.92
N PRO A 40 20.15 18.77 7.33
CA PRO A 40 18.73 19.01 7.65
C PRO A 40 17.79 18.79 6.46
N GLN A 41 18.20 19.12 5.24
CA GLN A 41 17.36 18.98 4.06
C GLN A 41 17.16 17.51 3.67
N ALA A 42 18.20 16.66 3.79
CA ALA A 42 18.04 15.22 3.61
C ALA A 42 17.10 14.60 4.64
N LYS A 43 17.19 15.00 5.92
CA LYS A 43 16.24 14.54 6.95
C LYS A 43 14.80 14.85 6.58
N ALA A 44 14.54 16.08 6.16
CA ALA A 44 13.21 16.51 5.74
C ALA A 44 12.71 15.73 4.52
N LEU A 45 13.59 15.48 3.54
CA LEU A 45 13.27 14.66 2.37
C LEU A 45 12.89 13.22 2.78
N PHE A 46 13.66 12.62 3.69
CA PHE A 46 13.46 11.22 4.09
C PHE A 46 12.17 11.04 4.89
N GLU A 47 11.89 11.93 5.84
CA GLU A 47 10.63 11.93 6.58
C GLU A 47 9.42 12.12 5.66
N THR A 48 9.46 13.13 4.78
CA THR A 48 8.38 13.38 3.82
C THR A 48 8.16 12.18 2.90
N THR A 49 9.25 11.56 2.43
CA THR A 49 9.16 10.37 1.57
C THR A 49 8.54 9.20 2.33
N ALA A 50 8.94 8.95 3.58
CA ALA A 50 8.38 7.90 4.41
C ALA A 50 6.86 8.10 4.64
N GLU A 51 6.43 9.33 4.88
CA GLU A 51 5.00 9.66 5.03
C GLU A 51 4.20 9.37 3.75
N VAL A 52 4.71 9.77 2.58
CA VAL A 52 4.07 9.48 1.29
C VAL A 52 3.96 7.98 1.05
N LEU A 53 5.02 7.21 1.32
CA LEU A 53 5.00 5.75 1.18
C LEU A 53 3.97 5.08 2.10
N LEU A 54 3.82 5.59 3.32
CA LEU A 54 2.78 5.10 4.25
C LEU A 54 1.37 5.49 3.80
N GLY A 55 1.19 6.67 3.19
CA GLY A 55 -0.05 7.05 2.53
C GLY A 55 -0.42 6.10 1.40
N LEU A 56 0.55 5.74 0.54
CA LEU A 56 0.36 4.73 -0.50
C LEU A 56 0.00 3.37 0.09
N ARG A 57 0.73 2.92 1.12
CA ARG A 57 0.43 1.66 1.83
C ARG A 57 -1.01 1.63 2.35
N ASN A 58 -1.52 2.74 2.86
CA ASN A 58 -2.90 2.84 3.32
C ASN A 58 -3.91 2.74 2.17
N ALA A 59 -3.64 3.35 1.01
CA ALA A 59 -4.49 3.17 -0.16
C ALA A 59 -4.61 1.70 -0.60
N PHE A 60 -3.51 0.93 -0.52
CA PHE A 60 -3.56 -0.53 -0.75
C PHE A 60 -4.35 -1.28 0.33
N ALA A 61 -4.22 -0.89 1.60
CA ALA A 61 -5.01 -1.49 2.67
C ALA A 61 -6.50 -1.16 2.55
N ASP A 62 -6.84 0.02 2.05
CA ASP A 62 -8.23 0.43 1.82
C ASP A 62 -8.83 -0.30 0.62
N TYR A 63 -8.04 -0.58 -0.43
CA TYR A 63 -8.41 -1.51 -1.50
C TYR A 63 -8.76 -2.89 -0.95
N GLU A 64 -7.92 -3.48 -0.10
CA GLU A 64 -8.16 -4.81 0.50
C GLU A 64 -9.41 -4.87 1.37
N LYS A 65 -9.76 -3.76 2.06
CA LYS A 65 -10.99 -3.67 2.87
C LYS A 65 -12.24 -3.42 2.03
N GLY A 66 -12.11 -2.71 0.90
CA GLY A 66 -13.22 -2.36 0.01
C GLY A 66 -13.73 -3.51 -0.86
N ASP A 67 -12.97 -4.60 -0.93
CA ASP A 67 -13.26 -5.78 -1.76
C ASP A 67 -14.21 -6.80 -1.08
N GLU A 68 -14.72 -6.51 0.12
CA GLU A 68 -15.69 -7.41 0.79
C GLU A 68 -17.16 -7.12 0.43
N ASP A 69 -17.54 -5.94 -0.11
CA ASP A 69 -18.96 -5.69 -0.52
C ASP A 69 -19.19 -4.50 -1.49
N ALA A 70 -18.27 -3.54 -1.63
CA ALA A 70 -18.58 -2.27 -2.27
C ALA A 70 -18.36 -2.23 -3.81
N TRP A 71 -17.53 -3.12 -4.38
CA TRP A 71 -17.27 -3.14 -5.82
C TRP A 71 -18.14 -4.12 -6.63
N ILE A 72 -18.76 -5.11 -5.99
CA ILE A 72 -19.65 -6.08 -6.64
C ILE A 72 -20.98 -5.43 -7.06
N HIS A 73 -21.34 -4.29 -6.47
CA HIS A 73 -22.56 -3.53 -6.80
C HIS A 73 -22.31 -2.26 -7.63
N SER A 74 -21.33 -2.27 -8.55
CA SER A 74 -21.51 -1.41 -9.73
C SER A 74 -22.63 -2.03 -10.56
N PRO A 75 -23.81 -1.39 -10.68
CA PRO A 75 -24.93 -1.98 -11.38
C PRO A 75 -24.52 -2.20 -12.83
N THR A 76 -24.59 -3.46 -13.21
CA THR A 76 -24.53 -3.95 -14.58
C THR A 76 -25.29 -3.00 -15.49
N GLY A 77 -24.63 -2.56 -16.56
CA GLY A 77 -25.18 -1.61 -17.51
C GLY A 77 -26.61 -1.96 -17.91
N SER A 78 -27.45 -0.92 -17.97
CA SER A 78 -28.77 -0.97 -18.57
C SER A 78 -28.66 -1.44 -20.03
N GLN A 79 -28.71 -2.75 -20.24
CA GLN A 79 -29.32 -3.28 -21.45
C GLN A 79 -30.82 -3.05 -21.33
N THR A 80 -31.34 -2.08 -22.07
CA THR A 80 -32.74 -2.10 -22.43
C THR A 80 -32.94 -1.49 -23.81
N ARG A 81 -33.26 -2.40 -24.74
CA ARG A 81 -34.08 -2.28 -25.96
C ARG A 81 -33.70 -1.29 -27.06
#